data_AF-A0A7W0WN65-F1
#
_entry.id   AF-A0A7W0WN65-F1
#
_cell.length_a   1.000
_cell.length_b   1.000
_cell.length_c   1.000
_cell.angle_alpha   90.00
_cell.angle_beta   90.00
_cell.angle_gamma   90.00
#
_symmetry.space_group_name_H-M   'P 1'
#
loop_
_entity.id
_entity.type
_entity.pdbx_description
1 polymer ?
#
loop_
_entity_poly.entity_id
_entity_poly.type
_entity_poly.pdbx_seq_one_letter_code
_entity_poly.pdbx_strand_id
1 'polypeptide(L)'
;MDGHRYLDLCLGDTGAMTGHAPAAAVEAVRAQAGRGFTFMLPTPDAVWVGEELAPRFGLPYWQFAVTATDANRFAIRLARAVTGRPKILIFNWCYHGSVDETFATLRDSQVVARDGNLGPPVDPGFHTERYMHLAALNRGILLTPFHNMALIAPAVAESDIDRHTEVFRESVRAGRLYH
;
A
#
# COMPACT_ATOMS: atom_id res chain seq x y z
N MET A 1 28.45 -2.52 18.83
CA MET A 1 29.46 -1.88 19.70
C MET A 1 30.25 -2.95 20.45
N ASP A 2 29.60 -4.02 20.92
CA ASP A 2 30.22 -5.06 21.77
C ASP A 2 30.85 -6.25 21.02
N GLY A 3 31.08 -6.12 19.72
CA GLY A 3 31.71 -7.17 18.89
C GLY A 3 30.85 -8.41 18.60
N HIS A 4 29.62 -8.49 19.12
CA HIS A 4 28.70 -9.59 18.81
C HIS A 4 28.28 -9.59 17.34
N ARG A 5 28.16 -10.79 16.77
CA ARG A 5 27.70 -11.03 15.40
C ARG A 5 26.34 -11.70 15.44
N TYR A 6 25.45 -11.23 14.59
CA TYR A 6 24.07 -11.70 14.52
C TYR A 6 23.73 -12.17 13.11
N LEU A 7 22.92 -13.21 13.01
CA LEU A 7 22.17 -13.51 11.80
C LEU A 7 20.93 -12.62 11.82
N ASP A 8 20.86 -11.66 10.90
CA ASP A 8 19.75 -10.73 10.81
C ASP A 8 18.64 -11.31 9.92
N LEU A 9 17.54 -11.70 10.56
CA LEU A 9 16.31 -12.15 9.89
C LEU A 9 15.24 -11.05 9.79
N CYS A 10 15.49 -9.89 10.41
CA CYS A 10 14.59 -8.73 10.37
C CYS A 10 14.80 -7.91 9.11
N LEU A 11 16.03 -7.86 8.59
CA LEU A 11 16.37 -7.21 7.32
C LEU A 11 15.84 -5.77 7.24
N GLY A 12 16.00 -5.02 8.34
CA GLY A 12 15.56 -3.63 8.43
C GLY A 12 14.06 -3.44 8.17
N ASP A 13 13.22 -4.32 8.72
CA ASP A 13 11.77 -4.33 8.47
C ASP A 13 11.45 -4.35 6.98
N THR A 14 12.07 -5.29 6.25
CA THR A 14 12.03 -5.46 4.79
C THR A 14 12.77 -4.39 3.96
N GLY A 15 13.25 -3.30 4.55
CA GLY A 15 14.03 -2.29 3.83
C GLY A 15 15.32 -2.83 3.22
N ALA A 16 15.90 -3.88 3.81
CA ALA A 16 17.08 -4.60 3.31
C ALA A 16 16.74 -6.00 2.79
N MET A 17 15.57 -6.18 2.15
CA MET A 17 15.12 -7.47 1.59
C MET A 17 16.15 -8.16 0.68
N THR A 18 17.01 -7.39 -0.01
CA THR A 18 18.06 -7.91 -0.88
C THR A 18 19.42 -8.07 -0.19
N GLY A 19 19.44 -7.96 1.14
CA GLY A 19 20.63 -8.03 1.98
C GLY A 19 21.18 -6.66 2.38
N HIS A 20 22.09 -6.67 3.35
CA HIS A 20 22.79 -5.47 3.80
C HIS A 20 23.88 -5.09 2.81
N ALA A 21 23.81 -3.87 2.27
CA ALA A 21 24.73 -3.32 1.28
C ALA A 21 24.93 -4.19 0.02
N PRO A 22 23.87 -4.42 -0.79
CA PRO A 22 24.01 -5.15 -2.05
C PRO A 22 24.99 -4.44 -2.99
N ALA A 23 25.98 -5.18 -3.51
CA ALA A 23 27.10 -4.59 -4.26
C ALA A 23 26.64 -3.67 -5.41
N ALA A 24 25.67 -4.11 -6.22
CA ALA A 24 25.15 -3.32 -7.34
C ALA A 24 24.54 -1.98 -6.88
N ALA A 25 23.81 -1.97 -5.76
CA ALA A 25 23.20 -0.75 -5.21
C ALA A 25 24.26 0.20 -4.65
N VAL A 26 25.26 -0.34 -3.95
CA VAL A 26 26.38 0.44 -3.40
C VAL A 26 27.17 1.12 -4.52
N GLU A 27 27.52 0.37 -5.57
CA GLU A 27 28.25 0.92 -6.71
C GLU A 27 27.46 2.00 -7.45
N ALA A 28 26.15 1.79 -7.67
CA ALA A 28 25.29 2.80 -8.29
C ALA A 28 25.23 4.11 -7.48
N VAL A 29 25.06 4.00 -6.15
CA VAL A 29 25.05 5.16 -5.25
C VAL A 29 26.40 5.88 -5.26
N ARG A 30 27.52 5.14 -5.23
CA ARG A 30 28.87 5.71 -5.31
C ARG A 30 29.11 6.45 -6.62
N ALA A 31 28.72 5.87 -7.73
CA ALA A 31 28.83 6.50 -9.05
C ALA A 31 27.98 7.79 -9.13
N GLN A 32 26.77 7.78 -8.56
CA GLN A 32 25.90 8.95 -8.55
C GLN A 32 26.40 10.06 -7.61
N ALA A 33 27.04 9.71 -6.49
CA ALA A 33 27.54 10.69 -5.52
C ALA A 33 28.51 11.71 -6.13
N GLY A 34 29.36 11.27 -7.08
CA GLY A 34 30.27 12.16 -7.81
C GLY A 34 29.59 13.06 -8.85
N ARG A 35 28.34 12.74 -9.21
CA ARG A 35 27.54 13.46 -10.21
C ARG A 35 26.56 14.44 -9.58
N GLY A 36 26.13 14.20 -8.34
CA GLY A 36 25.15 14.99 -7.58
C GLY A 36 23.80 14.28 -7.42
N PHE A 37 23.07 14.53 -6.32
CA PHE A 37 21.85 13.77 -5.97
C PHE A 37 20.53 14.43 -6.35
N THR A 38 20.46 15.76 -6.38
CA THR A 38 19.20 16.47 -6.64
C THR A 38 19.43 17.68 -7.52
N PHE A 39 18.67 17.74 -8.61
CA PHE A 39 18.73 18.83 -9.60
C PHE A 39 17.38 19.49 -9.84
N MET A 40 16.29 18.96 -9.25
CA MET A 40 14.91 19.33 -9.60
C MET A 40 14.63 19.25 -11.12
N LEU A 41 15.35 18.34 -11.80
CA LEU A 41 15.27 18.09 -13.23
C LEU A 41 15.26 16.57 -13.48
N PRO A 42 14.65 16.11 -14.59
CA PRO A 42 14.66 14.68 -14.93
C PRO A 42 16.08 14.22 -15.27
N THR A 43 16.37 12.95 -14.95
CA THR A 43 17.60 12.26 -15.35
C THR A 43 17.27 11.08 -16.26
N PRO A 44 18.21 10.61 -17.10
CA PRO A 44 18.03 9.38 -17.88
C PRO A 44 17.68 8.17 -17.01
N ASP A 45 18.22 8.10 -15.79
CA ASP A 45 17.95 7.01 -14.85
C ASP A 45 16.48 6.95 -14.44
N ALA A 46 15.83 8.10 -14.25
CA ALA A 46 14.40 8.14 -13.91
C ALA A 46 13.50 7.64 -15.05
N VAL A 47 13.89 7.93 -16.31
CA VAL A 47 13.18 7.42 -17.51
C VAL A 47 13.35 5.91 -17.60
N TRP A 48 14.60 5.42 -17.51
CA TRP A 48 14.89 3.99 -17.57
C TRP A 48 14.15 3.21 -16.48
N VAL A 49 14.16 3.69 -15.23
CA VAL A 49 13.41 3.03 -14.14
C VAL A 49 11.90 3.02 -14.43
N GLY A 50 11.33 4.12 -14.94
CA GLY A 50 9.92 4.16 -15.32
C GLY A 50 9.55 3.13 -16.39
N GLU A 51 10.41 2.98 -17.40
CA GLU A 51 10.25 1.99 -18.49
C GLU A 51 10.36 0.55 -17.99
N GLU A 52 11.19 0.28 -16.98
CA GLU A 52 11.32 -1.05 -16.37
C GLU A 52 10.17 -1.40 -15.42
N LEU A 53 9.63 -0.41 -14.68
CA LEU A 53 8.51 -0.62 -13.76
C LEU A 53 7.22 -1.01 -14.49
N ALA A 54 6.99 -0.43 -15.67
CA ALA A 54 5.76 -0.64 -16.43
C ALA A 54 5.50 -2.12 -16.81
N PRO A 55 6.40 -2.84 -17.49
CA PRO A 55 6.21 -4.26 -17.79
C PRO A 55 6.29 -5.13 -16.52
N ARG A 56 7.06 -4.73 -15.52
CA ARG A 56 7.22 -5.52 -14.28
C ARG A 56 5.96 -5.59 -13.43
N PHE A 57 5.18 -4.51 -13.39
CA PHE A 57 4.00 -4.39 -12.52
C PHE A 57 2.70 -4.15 -13.28
N GLY A 58 2.73 -4.07 -14.62
CA GLY A 58 1.55 -3.98 -15.47
C GLY A 58 0.81 -2.63 -15.42
N LEU A 59 1.48 -1.55 -15.02
CA LEU A 59 0.91 -0.19 -14.98
C LEU A 59 1.68 0.77 -15.90
N PRO A 60 0.99 1.57 -16.72
CA PRO A 60 1.63 2.40 -17.74
C PRO A 60 2.24 3.70 -17.20
N TYR A 61 1.88 4.15 -16.01
CA TYR A 61 2.28 5.44 -15.46
C TYR A 61 2.83 5.29 -14.03
N TRP A 62 3.93 6.00 -13.76
CA TRP A 62 4.65 5.93 -12.48
C TRP A 62 5.00 7.32 -11.97
N GLN A 63 4.99 7.46 -10.65
CA GLN A 63 5.49 8.63 -9.95
C GLN A 63 6.33 8.14 -8.76
N PHE A 64 7.47 8.79 -8.54
CA PHE A 64 8.33 8.48 -7.39
C PHE A 64 7.88 9.25 -6.15
N ALA A 65 8.00 8.59 -5.00
CA ALA A 65 7.86 9.18 -3.68
C ALA A 65 9.05 8.76 -2.81
N VAL A 66 9.39 9.58 -1.82
CA VAL A 66 10.52 9.31 -0.92
C VAL A 66 10.17 8.18 0.06
N THR A 67 8.88 7.98 0.35
CA THR A 67 8.39 6.97 1.27
C THR A 67 7.11 6.31 0.75
N ALA A 68 6.85 5.08 1.19
CA ALA A 68 5.57 4.41 0.94
C ALA A 68 4.38 5.16 1.57
N THR A 69 4.59 5.85 2.70
CA THR A 69 3.58 6.73 3.31
C THR A 69 3.16 7.84 2.35
N ASP A 70 4.12 8.54 1.74
CA ASP A 70 3.80 9.61 0.80
C ASP A 70 3.16 9.08 -0.48
N ALA A 71 3.62 7.93 -0.98
CA ALA A 71 2.97 7.25 -2.10
C ALA A 71 1.47 6.98 -1.81
N ASN A 72 1.15 6.46 -0.61
CA ASN A 72 -0.22 6.21 -0.18
C ASN A 72 -1.04 7.51 -0.05
N ARG A 73 -0.46 8.56 0.56
CA ARG A 73 -1.11 9.89 0.67
C ARG A 73 -1.43 10.48 -0.71
N PHE A 74 -0.50 10.41 -1.66
CA PHE A 74 -0.70 10.92 -3.01
C PHE A 74 -1.75 10.12 -3.77
N ALA A 75 -1.74 8.79 -3.66
CA ALA A 75 -2.73 7.92 -4.28
C ALA A 75 -4.15 8.23 -3.76
N ILE A 76 -4.33 8.39 -2.45
CA ILE A 76 -5.60 8.77 -1.84
C ILE A 76 -6.06 10.14 -2.35
N ARG A 77 -5.15 11.13 -2.36
CA ARG A 77 -5.46 12.48 -2.85
C ARG A 77 -5.90 12.48 -4.31
N LEU A 78 -5.21 11.73 -5.16
CA LEU A 78 -5.56 11.60 -6.58
C LEU A 78 -6.90 10.87 -6.75
N ALA A 79 -7.14 9.79 -6.02
CA ALA A 79 -8.40 9.06 -6.06
C ALA A 79 -9.59 9.95 -5.66
N ARG A 80 -9.44 10.76 -4.62
CA ARG A 80 -10.46 11.75 -4.23
C ARG A 80 -10.68 12.80 -5.31
N ALA A 81 -9.61 13.35 -5.89
CA ALA A 81 -9.70 14.36 -6.95
C ALA A 81 -10.40 13.84 -8.21
N VAL A 82 -10.10 12.61 -8.63
CA VAL A 82 -10.68 11.98 -9.82
C VAL A 82 -12.13 11.56 -9.59
N THR A 83 -12.46 11.02 -8.42
CA THR A 83 -13.78 10.42 -8.18
C THR A 83 -14.78 11.38 -7.53
N GLY A 84 -14.32 12.46 -6.91
CA GLY A 84 -15.14 13.33 -6.05
C GLY A 84 -15.63 12.68 -4.76
N ARG A 85 -15.19 11.44 -4.45
CA ARG A 85 -15.67 10.69 -3.28
C ARG A 85 -14.77 11.01 -2.09
N PRO A 86 -15.32 11.44 -0.94
CA PRO A 86 -14.50 11.86 0.21
C PRO A 86 -13.92 10.67 1.01
N LYS A 87 -14.60 9.53 0.97
CA LYS A 87 -14.29 8.36 1.78
C LYS A 87 -13.33 7.41 1.09
N ILE A 88 -12.50 6.74 1.88
CA ILE A 88 -11.69 5.59 1.47
C ILE A 88 -12.17 4.34 2.21
N LEU A 89 -11.94 3.17 1.61
CA LEU A 89 -12.07 1.88 2.29
C LEU A 89 -10.69 1.44 2.74
N ILE A 90 -10.57 1.02 3.98
CA ILE A 90 -9.38 0.35 4.53
C ILE A 90 -9.81 -1.00 5.09
N PHE A 91 -8.84 -1.84 5.45
CA PHE A 91 -9.11 -3.07 6.17
C PHE A 91 -8.78 -2.90 7.64
N ASN A 92 -9.60 -3.49 8.51
CA ASN A 92 -9.34 -3.49 9.94
C ASN A 92 -7.92 -4.02 10.23
N TRP A 93 -7.17 -3.33 11.09
CA TRP A 93 -5.76 -3.61 11.42
C TRP A 93 -4.75 -3.45 10.26
N CYS A 94 -5.10 -2.80 9.16
CA CYS A 94 -4.14 -2.46 8.12
C CYS A 94 -3.04 -1.50 8.62
N TYR A 95 -1.94 -1.44 7.87
CA TYR A 95 -0.88 -0.45 8.04
C TYR A 95 -0.47 0.07 6.67
N HIS A 96 -0.53 1.39 6.50
CA HIS A 96 -0.14 2.07 5.26
C HIS A 96 0.90 3.16 5.52
N GLY A 97 1.68 3.00 6.60
CA GLY A 97 2.54 4.05 7.13
C GLY A 97 1.76 5.03 8.00
N SER A 98 2.32 6.21 8.20
CA SER A 98 1.67 7.28 8.96
C SER A 98 0.63 8.02 8.12
N VAL A 99 -0.37 7.30 7.60
CA VAL A 99 -1.50 7.84 6.84
C VAL A 99 -2.69 7.92 7.79
N ASP A 100 -3.12 9.14 8.10
CA ASP A 100 -4.11 9.42 9.16
C ASP A 100 -5.39 8.61 8.98
N GLU A 101 -5.89 8.50 7.75
CA GLU A 101 -7.12 7.76 7.44
C GLU A 101 -7.01 6.25 7.67
N THR A 102 -5.79 5.72 7.83
CA THR A 102 -5.54 4.29 8.03
C THR A 102 -5.31 3.92 9.49
N PHE A 103 -5.24 4.92 10.39
CA PHE A 103 -5.16 4.69 11.83
C PHE A 103 -6.52 4.52 12.49
N ALA A 104 -7.34 3.66 11.90
CA ALA A 104 -8.65 3.28 12.40
C ALA A 104 -8.73 1.76 12.59
N THR A 105 -9.54 1.34 13.56
CA THR A 105 -9.86 -0.05 13.85
C THR A 105 -11.35 -0.20 14.09
N LEU A 106 -11.86 -1.41 14.02
CA LEU A 106 -13.22 -1.75 14.41
C LEU A 106 -13.26 -2.18 15.88
N ARG A 107 -14.09 -1.53 16.68
CA ARG A 107 -14.48 -1.94 18.05
C ARG A 107 -15.99 -1.92 18.14
N ASP A 108 -16.61 -3.05 18.52
CA ASP A 108 -18.08 -3.21 18.54
C ASP A 108 -18.74 -2.82 17.21
N SER A 109 -18.06 -3.16 16.10
CA SER A 109 -18.44 -2.81 14.73
C SER A 109 -18.52 -1.28 14.48
N GLN A 110 -17.99 -0.44 15.35
CA GLN A 110 -17.80 1.00 15.12
C GLN A 110 -16.37 1.26 14.70
N VAL A 111 -16.20 2.20 13.77
CA VAL A 111 -14.87 2.68 13.38
C VAL A 111 -14.38 3.61 14.47
N VAL A 112 -13.27 3.24 15.10
CA VAL A 112 -12.64 4.00 16.18
C VAL A 112 -11.17 4.24 15.86
N ALA A 113 -10.58 5.26 16.48
CA ALA A 113 -9.13 5.47 16.39
C ALA A 113 -8.37 4.26 16.94
N ARG A 114 -7.25 3.90 16.31
CA ARG A 114 -6.37 2.84 16.80
C ARG A 114 -5.65 3.26 18.09
N ASP A 115 -5.65 2.39 19.09
CA ASP A 115 -4.92 2.61 20.34
C ASP A 115 -3.41 2.72 20.08
N GLY A 116 -2.73 3.67 20.74
CA GLY A 116 -1.27 3.87 20.62
C GLY A 116 -0.83 4.92 19.58
N ASN A 117 -1.76 5.64 18.96
CA ASN A 117 -1.41 6.77 18.10
C ASN A 117 -0.80 7.93 18.88
N LEU A 118 0.29 8.50 18.35
CA LEU A 118 0.83 9.78 18.81
C LEU A 118 0.00 10.92 18.19
N GLY A 119 -0.98 11.42 18.94
CA GLY A 119 -1.83 12.55 18.52
C GLY A 119 -3.18 12.12 17.91
N PRO A 120 -4.14 13.06 17.80
CA PRO A 120 -5.48 12.74 17.33
C PRO A 120 -5.46 12.45 15.82
N PRO A 121 -5.89 11.25 15.36
CA PRO A 121 -6.21 11.05 13.95
C PRO A 121 -7.43 11.90 13.59
N VAL A 122 -7.60 12.19 12.29
CA VAL A 122 -8.86 12.73 11.77
C VAL A 122 -9.99 11.75 12.17
N ASP A 123 -11.16 12.25 12.57
CA ASP A 123 -12.28 11.41 13.04
C ASP A 123 -12.61 10.32 12.00
N PRO A 124 -12.44 9.02 12.34
CA PRO A 124 -12.62 7.94 11.39
C PRO A 124 -14.10 7.54 11.19
N GLY A 125 -15.05 8.18 11.90
CA GLY A 125 -16.49 7.87 11.92
C GLY A 125 -17.28 8.07 10.61
N PHE A 126 -16.66 8.20 9.43
CA PHE A 126 -17.38 8.35 8.17
C PHE A 126 -17.94 7.01 7.64
N HIS A 127 -19.09 6.60 8.18
CA HIS A 127 -19.83 5.34 7.99
C HIS A 127 -20.01 4.85 6.52
N THR A 128 -19.17 3.92 6.02
CA THR A 128 -19.46 3.11 4.82
C THR A 128 -18.93 1.67 4.91
N GLU A 129 -18.16 1.34 5.94
CA GLU A 129 -17.38 0.09 6.04
C GLU A 129 -18.22 -1.19 6.30
N ARG A 130 -19.34 -1.09 7.03
CA ARG A 130 -20.16 -2.27 7.41
C ARG A 130 -20.82 -3.00 6.24
N TYR A 131 -21.11 -2.32 5.13
CA TYR A 131 -21.87 -2.92 4.03
C TYR A 131 -21.02 -3.86 3.15
N MET A 132 -19.72 -3.60 2.99
CA MET A 132 -18.87 -4.36 2.07
C MET A 132 -18.31 -5.65 2.67
N HIS A 133 -17.99 -5.67 3.97
CA HIS A 133 -17.55 -6.90 4.63
C HIS A 133 -18.66 -7.95 4.69
N LEU A 134 -19.90 -7.52 5.00
CA LEU A 134 -21.06 -8.40 4.95
C LEU A 134 -21.36 -8.89 3.51
N ALA A 135 -21.17 -8.01 2.52
CA ALA A 135 -21.35 -8.37 1.11
C ALA A 135 -20.31 -9.39 0.59
N ALA A 136 -19.06 -9.29 1.02
CA ALA A 136 -17.97 -10.19 0.64
C ALA A 136 -18.08 -11.55 1.36
N LEU A 137 -18.40 -11.55 2.66
CA LEU A 137 -18.57 -12.76 3.47
C LEU A 137 -19.74 -13.61 2.96
N ASN A 138 -20.87 -12.98 2.61
CA ASN A 138 -22.05 -13.66 2.03
C ASN A 138 -21.79 -14.24 0.63
N ARG A 139 -20.67 -13.89 -0.01
CA ARG A 139 -20.26 -14.38 -1.34
C ARG A 139 -19.07 -15.32 -1.27
N GLY A 140 -18.78 -15.85 -0.08
CA GLY A 140 -17.75 -16.87 0.14
C GLY A 140 -16.32 -16.33 0.15
N ILE A 141 -16.14 -15.01 0.28
CA ILE A 141 -14.80 -14.40 0.32
C ILE A 141 -14.46 -14.08 1.77
N LEU A 142 -13.49 -14.82 2.32
CA LEU A 142 -12.87 -14.53 3.62
C LEU A 142 -11.60 -13.71 3.39
N LEU A 143 -11.66 -12.41 3.65
CA LEU A 143 -10.50 -11.52 3.57
C LEU A 143 -9.76 -11.57 4.91
N THR A 144 -8.52 -12.06 4.90
CA THR A 144 -7.66 -12.11 6.10
C THR A 144 -6.65 -10.94 6.10
N PRO A 145 -6.31 -10.37 7.27
CA PRO A 145 -5.55 -9.12 7.32
C PRO A 145 -4.06 -9.37 7.50
N PHE A 146 -3.26 -9.16 6.46
CA PHE A 146 -1.84 -8.83 6.54
C PHE A 146 -1.48 -8.04 5.27
N HIS A 147 -0.33 -7.32 5.27
CA HIS A 147 0.19 -6.45 4.18
C HIS A 147 -0.40 -6.80 2.81
N ASN A 148 -0.87 -5.83 2.02
CA ASN A 148 -1.40 -6.00 0.64
C ASN A 148 -0.40 -6.69 -0.34
N MET A 149 -0.05 -7.93 -0.06
CA MET A 149 0.29 -9.01 -0.96
C MET A 149 -0.96 -9.87 -1.01
N ALA A 150 -1.47 -10.16 -2.20
CA ALA A 150 -2.27 -11.35 -2.38
C ALA A 150 -1.34 -12.55 -2.15
N LEU A 151 -1.46 -13.23 -1.01
CA LEU A 151 -0.88 -14.56 -0.83
C LEU A 151 -1.75 -15.53 -1.61
N ILE A 152 -1.46 -15.61 -2.91
CA ILE A 152 -1.99 -16.60 -3.83
C ILE A 152 -1.40 -17.93 -3.38
N ALA A 153 -2.20 -18.75 -2.69
CA ALA A 153 -1.80 -20.13 -2.43
C ALA A 153 -1.41 -20.76 -3.78
N PRO A 154 -0.44 -21.68 -3.85
CA PRO A 154 -0.03 -22.29 -5.12
C PRO A 154 -1.16 -23.05 -5.86
N ALA A 155 -2.34 -23.16 -5.24
CA ALA A 155 -3.57 -23.69 -5.81
C ALA A 155 -4.52 -22.62 -6.39
N VAL A 156 -4.22 -21.33 -6.23
CA VAL A 156 -5.04 -20.22 -6.73
C VAL A 156 -4.82 -20.09 -8.23
N ALA A 157 -5.89 -20.22 -8.99
CA ALA A 157 -5.90 -20.03 -10.43
C ALA A 157 -6.19 -18.56 -10.78
N GLU A 158 -5.86 -18.16 -12.00
CA GLU A 158 -6.18 -16.83 -12.54
C GLU A 158 -7.68 -16.51 -12.43
N SER A 159 -8.54 -17.54 -12.57
CA SER A 159 -9.99 -17.44 -12.38
C SER A 159 -10.41 -16.99 -10.97
N ASP A 160 -9.62 -17.27 -9.93
CA ASP A 160 -9.91 -16.85 -8.56
C ASP A 160 -9.62 -15.35 -8.37
N ILE A 161 -8.58 -14.83 -9.05
CA ILE A 161 -8.23 -13.40 -9.06
C ILE A 161 -9.28 -12.61 -9.84
N ASP A 162 -9.73 -13.14 -10.97
CA ASP A 162 -10.82 -12.57 -11.75
C ASP A 162 -12.12 -12.54 -10.96
N ARG A 163 -12.43 -13.62 -10.24
CA ARG A 163 -13.61 -13.70 -9.38
C ARG A 163 -13.56 -12.70 -8.23
N HIS A 164 -12.42 -12.54 -7.57
CA HIS A 164 -12.23 -11.50 -6.56
C HIS A 164 -12.47 -10.10 -7.17
N THR A 165 -11.87 -9.83 -8.32
CA THR A 165 -11.96 -8.54 -9.00
C THR A 165 -13.39 -8.23 -9.46
N GLU A 166 -14.13 -9.23 -9.92
CA GLU A 166 -15.55 -9.15 -10.25
C GLU A 166 -16.39 -8.79 -9.01
N VAL A 167 -16.27 -9.56 -7.92
CA VAL A 167 -17.05 -9.32 -6.69
C VAL A 167 -16.72 -7.96 -6.06
N PHE A 168 -15.46 -7.54 -6.14
CA PHE A 168 -15.05 -6.21 -5.71
C PHE A 168 -15.74 -5.12 -6.53
N ARG A 169 -15.75 -5.24 -7.87
CA ARG A 169 -16.42 -4.31 -8.78
C ARG A 169 -17.94 -4.29 -8.55
N GLU A 170 -18.57 -5.43 -8.32
CA GLU A 170 -19.99 -5.54 -7.99
C GLU A 170 -20.33 -4.82 -6.67
N SER A 171 -19.50 -5.01 -5.64
CA SER A 171 -19.68 -4.36 -4.33
C SER A 171 -19.55 -2.84 -4.43
N VAL A 172 -18.60 -2.36 -5.24
CA VAL A 172 -18.43 -0.93 -5.55
C VAL A 172 -19.63 -0.36 -6.33
N ARG A 173 -20.21 -1.13 -7.24
CA ARG A 173 -21.42 -0.73 -8.00
C ARG A 173 -22.67 -0.72 -7.13
N ALA A 174 -22.87 -1.73 -6.29
CA ALA A 174 -23.99 -1.79 -5.36
C ALA A 174 -24.00 -0.63 -4.36
N GLY A 175 -22.82 -0.18 -3.90
CA GLY A 175 -22.69 1.00 -3.06
C GLY A 175 -23.02 2.34 -3.75
N ARG A 176 -23.21 2.38 -5.08
CA ARG A 176 -23.67 3.58 -5.81
C ARG A 176 -25.19 3.70 -5.88
N LEU A 177 -25.95 2.66 -5.53
CA LEU A 177 -27.43 2.64 -5.57
C LEU A 177 -28.09 3.09 -4.26
N TYR A 178 -27.29 3.40 -3.23
CA TYR A 178 -27.76 3.85 -1.90
C TYR A 178 -27.47 5.35 -1.64
N HIS A 179 -27.28 6.13 -2.70
CA HIS A 179 -27.23 7.60 -2.66
C HIS A 179 -28.33 8.18 -3.54
#